data_AF-A0AAE1DD61-F1
#
_entry.id   AF-A0AAE1DD61-F1
#
_cell.length_a   1.000
_cell.length_b   1.000
_cell.length_c   1.000
_cell.angle_alpha   90.00
_cell.angle_beta   90.00
_cell.angle_gamma   90.00
#
_symmetry.space_group_name_H-M   'P 1'
#
loop_
_entity.id
_entity.type
_entity.pdbx_description
1 polymer ?
#
loop_
_entity_poly.entity_id
_entity_poly.type
_entity_poly.pdbx_seq_one_letter_code
_entity_poly.pdbx_strand_id
1 'polypeptide(L)'
;MWLFSPVSLPVVNVYSSAVLFTVLLSERSVYGSAVLFSVLLAKLSVYGSAVLFTVLLAELSVYGSAVLFSVLLAELSVYGSAVLFPVLLAELSVYGSAVLFPVLLAELSVYGSAVLFPVLLAELSVYGSGAFPCPSF
;
A
#
# COMPACT_ATOMS: atom_id res chain seq x y z
N MET A 1 15.76 4.68 15.67
CA MET A 1 16.43 5.95 15.28
C MET A 1 15.36 6.86 14.70
N TRP A 2 15.04 7.98 15.36
CA TRP A 2 14.04 8.93 14.87
C TRP A 2 14.71 9.84 13.85
N LEU A 3 14.29 9.79 12.59
CA LEU A 3 14.79 10.71 11.57
C LEU A 3 13.68 11.73 11.27
N PHE A 4 13.78 12.90 11.86
CA PHE A 4 13.01 14.07 11.44
C PHE A 4 13.82 14.80 10.37
N SER A 5 13.51 14.56 9.09
CA SER A 5 14.03 15.38 8.00
C SER A 5 12.86 16.05 7.28
N PRO A 6 12.71 17.39 7.38
CA PRO A 6 11.63 18.12 6.72
C PRO A 6 11.82 18.25 5.21
N VAL A 7 12.97 17.85 4.67
CA VAL A 7 13.35 18.12 3.28
C VAL A 7 13.87 16.84 2.63
N SER A 8 13.19 16.48 1.53
CA SER A 8 13.62 15.60 0.43
C SER A 8 14.94 14.85 0.67
N LEU A 9 14.82 13.55 0.93
CA LEU A 9 15.97 12.64 0.93
C LEU A 9 15.95 11.88 -0.40
N PRO A 10 16.97 12.01 -1.26
CA PRO A 10 16.91 11.46 -2.61
C PRO A 10 16.90 9.93 -2.64
N VAL A 11 17.53 9.24 -1.68
CA VAL A 11 17.41 7.78 -1.45
C VAL A 11 17.88 7.50 0.00
N VAL A 12 17.09 6.80 0.83
CA VAL A 12 17.55 6.35 2.16
C VAL A 12 17.10 4.93 2.46
N ASN A 13 18.06 4.02 2.57
CA ASN A 13 17.79 2.65 3.04
C ASN A 13 17.77 2.63 4.57
N VAL A 14 16.69 2.09 5.13
CA VAL A 14 16.58 1.80 6.57
C VAL A 14 16.69 0.29 6.75
N TYR A 15 17.52 -0.16 7.69
CA TYR A 15 17.77 -1.59 7.96
C TYR A 15 17.28 -2.05 9.35
N SER A 16 16.28 -1.39 9.94
CA SER A 16 15.84 -1.70 11.31
C SER A 16 14.40 -1.22 11.53
N SER A 17 14.11 -0.62 12.68
CA SER A 17 12.87 0.08 12.99
C SER A 17 13.03 1.59 12.77
N ALA A 18 12.19 2.16 11.89
CA ALA A 18 12.13 3.60 11.70
C ALA A 18 10.70 4.14 11.70
N VAL A 19 10.57 5.33 12.28
CA VAL A 19 9.38 6.18 12.13
C VAL A 19 9.82 7.43 11.39
N LEU A 20 9.13 7.76 10.30
CA LEU A 20 9.52 8.84 9.39
C LEU A 20 8.30 9.69 9.04
N PHE A 21 8.52 11.01 9.05
CA PHE A 21 7.57 12.01 8.61
C PHE A 21 8.22 12.87 7.54
N THR A 22 7.66 12.87 6.34
CA THR A 22 8.25 13.59 5.19
C THR A 22 7.17 14.17 4.29
N VAL A 23 7.34 15.39 3.80
CA VAL A 23 6.35 15.98 2.87
C VAL A 23 6.45 15.34 1.48
N LEU A 24 7.64 15.30 0.91
CA LEU A 24 7.93 14.71 -0.40
C LEU A 24 8.97 13.62 -0.26
N LEU A 25 8.69 12.47 -0.86
CA LEU A 25 9.61 11.35 -0.92
C LEU A 25 9.59 10.76 -2.33
N SER A 26 10.75 10.77 -3.00
CA SER A 26 10.89 10.29 -4.38
C SER A 26 11.03 8.78 -4.42
N GLU A 27 12.14 8.24 -3.91
CA GLU A 27 12.42 6.82 -3.95
C GLU A 27 13.00 6.35 -2.62
N ARG A 28 12.48 5.23 -2.12
CA ARG A 28 12.98 4.64 -0.89
C ARG A 28 12.82 3.14 -0.89
N SER A 29 13.82 2.47 -0.32
CA SER A 29 13.69 1.07 0.08
C SER A 29 13.81 0.95 1.60
N VAL A 30 12.94 0.14 2.20
CA VAL A 30 12.91 -0.07 3.64
C VAL A 30 13.02 -1.54 3.93
N TYR A 31 14.00 -1.92 4.75
CA TYR A 31 14.22 -3.28 5.21
C TYR A 31 13.96 -3.35 6.71
N GLY A 32 13.06 -4.24 7.13
CA GLY A 32 12.68 -4.43 8.52
C GLY A 32 11.29 -3.91 8.84
N SER A 33 11.16 -3.07 9.87
CA SER A 33 9.87 -2.53 10.32
C SER A 33 9.83 -1.02 10.15
N ALA A 34 8.76 -0.47 9.58
CA ALA A 34 8.65 0.97 9.45
C ALA A 34 7.25 1.52 9.62
N VAL A 35 7.19 2.73 10.14
CA VAL A 35 5.99 3.56 10.15
C VAL A 35 6.30 4.83 9.38
N LEU A 36 5.63 5.04 8.24
CA LEU A 36 5.85 6.22 7.40
C LEU A 36 4.60 7.07 7.33
N PHE A 37 4.79 8.37 7.46
CA PHE A 37 3.80 9.38 7.17
C PHE A 37 4.34 10.29 6.07
N SER A 38 3.62 10.37 4.95
CA SER A 38 3.98 11.30 3.88
C SER A 38 2.79 11.97 3.23
N VAL A 39 3.03 13.14 2.62
CA VAL A 39 2.02 13.77 1.78
C VAL A 39 2.09 13.21 0.38
N LEU A 40 3.28 13.21 -0.23
CA LEU A 40 3.51 12.67 -1.56
C LEU A 40 4.65 11.65 -1.53
N LEU A 41 4.36 10.47 -2.06
CA LEU A 41 5.31 9.39 -2.23
C LEU A 41 5.27 8.92 -3.68
N ALA A 42 6.37 9.10 -4.41
CA ALA A 42 6.42 8.64 -5.79
C ALA A 42 6.63 7.12 -5.83
N LYS A 43 7.69 6.60 -5.20
CA LYS A 43 8.00 5.17 -5.21
C LYS A 43 8.53 4.69 -3.86
N LEU A 44 7.96 3.59 -3.37
CA LEU A 44 8.44 2.94 -2.16
C LEU A 44 8.50 1.42 -2.34
N SER A 45 9.59 0.82 -1.88
CA SER A 45 9.72 -0.63 -1.76
C SER A 45 9.93 -1.00 -0.29
N VAL A 46 9.08 -1.86 0.24
CA VAL A 46 9.16 -2.35 1.62
C VAL A 46 9.48 -3.84 1.61
N TYR A 47 10.50 -4.23 2.37
CA TYR A 47 10.85 -5.61 2.67
C TYR A 47 10.74 -5.83 4.18
N GLY A 48 9.66 -6.47 4.61
CA GLY A 48 9.35 -6.71 6.02
C GLY A 48 7.95 -6.24 6.40
N SER A 49 7.84 -5.45 7.47
CA SER A 49 6.56 -4.95 8.00
C SER A 49 6.47 -3.43 7.86
N ALA A 50 5.38 -2.90 7.32
CA ALA A 50 5.17 -1.45 7.27
C ALA A 50 3.77 -1.01 7.66
N VAL A 51 3.69 0.17 8.27
CA VAL A 51 2.46 0.94 8.42
C VAL A 51 2.65 2.26 7.70
N LEU A 52 1.82 2.53 6.70
CA LEU A 52 1.96 3.67 5.80
C LEU A 52 0.70 4.54 5.85
N PHE A 53 0.92 5.83 6.04
CA PHE A 53 -0.10 6.86 5.93
C PHE A 53 0.34 7.87 4.87
N THR A 54 -0.32 7.88 3.72
CA THR A 54 0.04 8.73 2.59
C THR A 54 -1.16 9.47 2.05
N VAL A 55 -0.97 10.69 1.51
CA VAL A 55 -2.08 11.33 0.77
C VAL A 55 -2.06 10.85 -0.68
N LEU A 56 -0.92 10.99 -1.36
CA LEU A 56 -0.73 10.57 -2.74
C LEU A 56 0.43 9.58 -2.83
N LEU A 57 0.14 8.40 -3.38
CA LEU A 57 1.11 7.36 -3.67
C LEU A 57 1.02 6.98 -5.15
N ALA A 58 2.12 7.13 -5.89
CA ALA A 58 2.15 6.66 -7.27
C ALA A 58 2.41 5.15 -7.30
N GLU A 59 3.56 4.70 -6.79
CA GLU A 59 3.92 3.27 -6.80
C GLU A 59 4.35 2.78 -5.42
N LEU A 60 3.84 1.61 -5.04
CA LEU A 60 4.30 0.89 -3.86
C LEU A 60 4.46 -0.60 -4.13
N SER A 61 5.60 -1.14 -3.72
CA SER A 61 5.87 -2.57 -3.68
C SER A 61 6.11 -3.02 -2.25
N VAL A 62 5.37 -4.03 -1.80
CA VAL A 62 5.51 -4.61 -0.46
C VAL A 62 5.86 -6.07 -0.58
N TYR A 63 6.95 -6.47 0.07
CA TYR A 63 7.35 -7.85 0.31
C TYR A 63 7.29 -8.12 1.81
N GLY A 64 6.21 -8.76 2.27
CA GLY A 64 5.96 -9.05 3.67
C GLY A 64 4.58 -8.62 4.12
N SER A 65 4.49 -7.82 5.18
CA SER A 65 3.24 -7.36 5.79
C SER A 65 3.08 -5.84 5.69
N ALA A 66 1.92 -5.35 5.25
CA ALA A 66 1.65 -3.92 5.26
C ALA A 66 0.25 -3.57 5.75
N VAL A 67 0.17 -2.45 6.45
CA VAL A 67 -1.08 -1.71 6.70
C VAL A 67 -0.96 -0.36 6.01
N LEU A 68 -1.88 -0.03 5.13
CA LEU A 68 -1.82 1.19 4.33
C LEU A 68 -3.10 1.98 4.40
N PHE A 69 -2.95 3.26 4.67
CA PHE A 69 -4.01 4.27 4.54
C PHE A 69 -3.56 5.28 3.49
N SER A 70 -4.34 5.41 2.42
CA SER A 70 -4.06 6.40 1.37
C SER A 70 -5.32 7.08 0.86
N VAL A 71 -5.17 8.33 0.38
CA VAL A 71 -6.27 8.98 -0.34
C VAL A 71 -6.25 8.53 -1.80
N LEU A 72 -5.11 8.68 -2.48
CA LEU A 72 -4.96 8.28 -3.86
C LEU A 72 -3.77 7.33 -3.99
N LEU A 73 -4.02 6.18 -4.60
CA LEU A 73 -3.02 5.18 -4.92
C LEU A 73 -3.14 4.77 -6.38
N ALA A 74 -2.09 5.00 -7.17
CA ALA A 74 -2.10 4.59 -8.57
C ALA A 74 -1.81 3.09 -8.70
N GLU A 75 -0.64 2.64 -8.25
CA GLU A 75 -0.21 1.24 -8.41
C GLU A 75 0.32 0.65 -7.10
N LEU A 76 -0.17 -0.54 -6.77
CA LEU A 76 0.32 -1.30 -5.63
C LEU A 76 0.53 -2.77 -5.97
N SER A 77 1.71 -3.26 -5.63
CA SER A 77 2.06 -4.68 -5.67
C SER A 77 2.35 -5.20 -4.27
N VAL A 78 1.63 -6.24 -3.85
CA VAL A 78 1.82 -6.88 -2.55
C VAL A 78 2.21 -8.34 -2.74
N TYR A 79 3.36 -8.71 -2.16
CA TYR A 79 3.80 -10.08 -1.98
C TYR A 79 3.80 -10.41 -0.49
N GLY A 80 2.75 -11.07 -0.01
CA GLY A 80 2.56 -11.41 1.39
C GLY A 80 1.17 -11.04 1.92
N SER A 81 1.11 -10.26 3.00
CA SER A 81 -0.15 -9.90 3.67
C SER A 81 -0.35 -8.38 3.68
N ALA A 82 -1.55 -7.91 3.31
CA ALA A 82 -1.86 -6.48 3.37
C ALA A 82 -3.27 -6.19 3.90
N VAL A 83 -3.38 -5.08 4.63
CA VAL A 83 -4.66 -4.45 4.96
C VAL A 83 -4.64 -3.04 4.39
N LEU A 84 -5.53 -2.74 3.44
CA LEU A 84 -5.50 -1.50 2.69
C LEU A 84 -6.82 -0.73 2.82
N PHE A 85 -6.69 0.57 3.09
CA PHE A 85 -7.79 1.53 3.17
C PHE A 85 -7.52 2.72 2.22
N PRO A 86 -7.46 2.52 0.89
CA PRO A 86 -7.36 3.62 -0.06
C PRO A 86 -8.73 4.27 -0.29
N VAL A 87 -8.80 5.58 -0.53
CA VAL A 87 -10.05 6.16 -1.06
C VAL A 87 -10.20 5.80 -2.53
N LEU A 88 -9.17 6.08 -3.34
CA LEU A 88 -9.13 5.76 -4.76
C LEU A 88 -7.90 4.90 -5.06
N LEU A 89 -8.12 3.73 -5.64
CA LEU A 89 -7.10 2.79 -6.05
C LEU A 89 -7.27 2.45 -7.54
N ALA A 90 -6.27 2.78 -8.36
CA ALA A 90 -6.34 2.49 -9.79
C ALA A 90 -6.01 1.03 -10.06
N GLU A 91 -4.82 0.56 -9.68
CA GLU A 91 -4.38 -0.81 -9.92
C GLU A 91 -3.79 -1.45 -8.66
N LEU A 92 -4.22 -2.69 -8.41
CA LEU A 92 -3.67 -3.49 -7.32
C LEU A 92 -3.43 -4.93 -7.76
N SER A 93 -2.21 -5.39 -7.51
CA SER A 93 -1.79 -6.78 -7.68
C SER A 93 -1.41 -7.38 -6.32
N VAL A 94 -2.04 -8.49 -5.94
CA VAL A 94 -1.80 -9.19 -4.68
C VAL A 94 -1.37 -10.62 -4.94
N TYR A 95 -0.21 -10.99 -4.42
CA TYR A 95 0.28 -12.36 -4.29
C TYR A 95 0.33 -12.73 -2.81
N GLY A 96 -0.69 -13.41 -2.31
CA GLY A 96 -0.81 -13.76 -0.89
C GLY A 96 -2.19 -13.48 -0.32
N SER A 97 -2.28 -12.68 0.73
CA SER A 97 -3.53 -12.37 1.45
C SER A 97 -3.78 -10.87 1.55
N ALA A 98 -4.97 -10.40 1.19
CA ALA A 98 -5.33 -9.00 1.33
C ALA A 98 -6.73 -8.79 1.90
N VAL A 99 -6.87 -7.74 2.72
CA VAL A 99 -8.17 -7.21 3.15
C VAL A 99 -8.25 -5.76 2.69
N LEU A 100 -9.22 -5.45 1.82
CA LEU A 100 -9.32 -4.16 1.15
C LEU A 100 -10.64 -3.47 1.47
N PHE A 101 -10.56 -2.19 1.80
CA PHE A 101 -11.70 -1.31 2.01
C PHE A 101 -11.61 -0.04 1.12
N PRO A 102 -11.56 -0.18 -0.22
CA PRO A 102 -11.50 0.97 -1.11
C PRO A 102 -12.85 1.67 -1.24
N VAL A 103 -12.89 2.98 -1.47
CA VAL A 103 -14.13 3.60 -1.98
C VAL A 103 -14.28 3.26 -3.46
N LEU A 104 -13.26 3.52 -4.26
CA LEU A 104 -13.24 3.21 -5.69
C LEU A 104 -12.00 2.37 -6.02
N LEU A 105 -12.21 1.23 -6.65
CA LEU A 105 -11.18 0.35 -7.18
C LEU A 105 -11.40 0.15 -8.68
N ALA A 106 -10.44 0.54 -9.51
CA ALA A 106 -10.56 0.32 -10.96
C ALA A 106 -10.18 -1.13 -11.29
N GLU A 107 -8.95 -1.55 -11.00
CA GLU A 107 -8.46 -2.88 -11.35
C GLU A 107 -7.87 -3.61 -10.14
N LEU A 108 -8.24 -4.88 -9.99
CA LEU A 108 -7.70 -5.75 -8.97
C LEU A 108 -7.38 -7.14 -9.50
N SER A 109 -6.14 -7.56 -9.28
CA SER A 109 -5.65 -8.90 -9.58
C SER A 109 -5.15 -9.59 -8.31
N VAL A 110 -5.71 -10.75 -7.98
CA VAL A 110 -5.37 -11.50 -6.76
C VAL A 110 -4.96 -12.93 -7.10
N TYR A 111 -3.77 -13.31 -6.64
CA TYR A 111 -3.27 -14.67 -6.57
C TYR A 111 -3.16 -15.08 -5.10
N GLY A 112 -4.17 -15.77 -4.57
CA GLY A 112 -4.25 -16.15 -3.16
C GLY A 112 -5.61 -15.86 -2.54
N SER A 113 -5.64 -15.14 -1.43
CA SER A 113 -6.86 -14.84 -0.66
C SER A 113 -7.14 -13.34 -0.62
N ALA A 114 -8.36 -12.92 -0.93
CA ALA A 114 -8.77 -11.53 -0.75
C ALA A 114 -10.16 -11.39 -0.12
N VAL A 115 -10.29 -10.41 0.78
CA VAL A 115 -11.57 -9.95 1.30
C VAL A 115 -11.75 -8.50 0.88
N LEU A 116 -12.84 -8.19 0.18
CA LEU A 116 -13.06 -6.86 -0.41
C LEU A 116 -14.36 -6.23 0.03
N PHE A 117 -14.30 -4.94 0.39
CA PHE A 117 -15.46 -4.11 0.68
C PHE A 117 -15.41 -2.80 -0.13
N PRO A 118 -15.43 -2.86 -1.48
CA PRO A 118 -15.44 -1.67 -2.32
C PRO A 118 -16.83 -1.02 -2.33
N VAL A 119 -16.90 0.31 -2.49
CA VAL A 119 -18.16 0.96 -2.90
C VAL A 119 -18.35 0.79 -4.41
N LEU A 120 -17.28 0.98 -5.18
CA LEU A 120 -17.24 0.79 -6.64
C LEU A 120 -16.05 -0.08 -7.03
N LEU A 121 -16.29 -1.07 -7.90
CA LEU A 121 -15.29 -1.95 -8.47
C LEU A 121 -15.54 -2.09 -9.97
N ALA A 122 -14.54 -1.78 -10.81
CA ALA A 122 -14.69 -1.92 -12.26
C ALA A 122 -14.26 -3.31 -12.75
N GLU A 123 -13.05 -3.75 -12.42
CA GLU A 123 -12.51 -5.05 -12.86
C GLU A 123 -11.90 -5.85 -11.70
N LEU A 124 -12.16 -7.17 -11.73
CA LEU A 124 -11.71 -8.10 -10.71
C LEU A 124 -11.26 -9.42 -11.34
N SER A 125 -10.00 -9.79 -11.09
CA SER A 125 -9.46 -11.11 -11.42
C SER A 125 -8.94 -11.79 -10.15
N VAL A 126 -9.41 -13.02 -9.89
CA VAL A 126 -9.09 -13.75 -8.66
C VAL A 126 -8.74 -15.19 -8.99
N TYR A 127 -7.50 -15.54 -8.71
CA TYR A 127 -6.95 -16.87 -8.77
C TYR A 127 -6.69 -17.36 -7.34
N GLY A 128 -7.74 -17.88 -6.70
CA GLY A 128 -7.69 -18.39 -5.34
C GLY A 128 -9.03 -18.22 -4.61
N SER A 129 -8.98 -17.86 -3.33
CA SER A 129 -10.17 -17.69 -2.48
C SER A 129 -10.54 -16.21 -2.38
N GLY A 130 -11.81 -15.89 -2.57
CA GLY A 130 -12.32 -14.52 -2.51
C GLY A 130 -13.58 -14.43 -1.66
N ALA A 131 -13.62 -13.50 -0.72
CA ALA A 131 -14.83 -13.14 0.01
C ALA A 131 -15.21 -11.70 -0.34
N PHE A 132 -16.24 -11.56 -1.17
CA PHE A 132 -16.72 -10.27 -1.67
C PHE A 132 -18.18 -10.10 -1.23
N PRO A 133 -18.43 -9.61 -0.01
CA PRO A 133 -19.77 -9.17 0.35
C PRO A 133 -20.20 -8.12 -0.67
N CYS A 134 -21.20 -8.45 -1.47
CA CYS A 134 -21.65 -7.61 -2.58
C CYS A 134 -21.89 -6.16 -2.11
N PRO A 135 -21.31 -5.15 -2.78
CA PRO A 135 -21.81 -3.79 -2.61
C PRO A 135 -23.26 -3.76 -3.06
N SER A 136 -24.14 -3.27 -2.20
CA SER A 136 -25.52 -3.00 -2.54
C SER A 136 -25.51 -1.82 -3.51
N PHE A 137 -25.86 -2.07 -4.77
CA PHE A 137 -26.27 -1.04 -5.71
C PHE A 137 -27.79 -0.90 -5.67
#